data_AF-A0A7X8W4N3-F1
#
_entry.id   AF-A0A7X8W4N3-F1
#
_cell.length_a   1.000
_cell.length_b   1.000
_cell.length_c   1.000
_cell.angle_alpha   90.00
_cell.angle_beta   90.00
_cell.angle_gamma   90.00
#
_symmetry.space_group_name_H-M   'P 1'
#
loop_
_entity.id
_entity.type
_entity.pdbx_description
1 polymer ?
#
loop_
_entity_poly.entity_id
_entity_poly.type
_entity_poly.pdbx_seq_one_letter_code
_entity_poly.pdbx_strand_id
1 'polypeptide(L)'
;MKKFILIFLTLVLGLSVVFAENFTVEQYDLDIAVSIDRVYTVNEHIVLNYTTPSHGFYRSIPYRYESGKEAKVTNIKVDENFDKEYAGSNIDLKIGDADKLVKGMKEYNISYIFNLGDDGYPDYDEFYYNLVGDGWATDVKNISYSITFPKAIT
;
A
#
# COMPACT_ATOMS: atom_id res chain seq x y z
N MET A 1 25.70 44.57 -42.81
CA MET A 1 26.08 43.20 -42.38
C MET A 1 25.18 42.80 -41.23
N LYS A 2 24.15 41.99 -41.47
CA LYS A 2 23.15 41.60 -40.46
C LYS A 2 23.72 40.43 -39.65
N LYS A 3 23.90 40.63 -38.34
CA LYS A 3 24.40 39.62 -37.40
C LYS A 3 23.30 38.58 -37.15
N PHE A 4 23.51 37.33 -37.56
CA PHE A 4 22.68 36.21 -37.13
C PHE A 4 23.09 35.81 -35.71
N ILE A 5 22.17 35.93 -34.75
CA ILE A 5 22.33 35.40 -33.41
C ILE A 5 21.76 33.97 -33.43
N LEU A 6 22.64 32.98 -33.29
CA LEU A 6 22.26 31.58 -33.13
C LEU A 6 21.92 31.36 -31.65
N ILE A 7 20.63 31.31 -31.31
CA ILE A 7 20.18 30.93 -29.97
C ILE A 7 20.23 29.40 -29.90
N PHE A 8 21.20 28.89 -29.15
CA PHE A 8 21.31 27.46 -28.84
C PHE A 8 20.30 27.16 -27.71
N LEU A 9 19.10 26.72 -28.08
CA LEU A 9 18.08 26.27 -27.13
C LEU A 9 18.51 24.89 -26.60
N THR A 10 19.23 24.86 -25.48
CA THR A 10 19.49 23.61 -24.75
C THR A 10 18.19 23.09 -24.16
N LEU A 11 17.58 22.14 -24.86
CA LEU A 11 16.47 21.33 -24.39
C LEU A 11 16.99 20.44 -23.25
N VAL A 12 16.88 20.89 -22.00
CA VAL A 12 17.08 20.03 -20.83
C VAL A 12 15.84 19.14 -20.74
N LEU A 13 15.88 18.00 -21.42
CA LEU A 13 14.97 16.89 -21.16
C LEU A 13 15.18 16.46 -19.71
N GLY A 14 14.28 16.86 -18.83
CA GLY A 14 14.20 16.32 -17.48
C GLY A 14 13.90 14.83 -17.58
N LEU A 15 14.94 14.00 -17.57
CA LEU A 15 14.80 12.58 -17.34
C LEU A 15 14.38 12.41 -15.88
N SER A 16 13.07 12.26 -15.66
CA SER A 16 12.56 11.70 -14.42
C SER A 16 13.16 10.30 -14.29
N VAL A 17 14.14 10.13 -13.40
CA VAL A 17 14.65 8.82 -13.04
C VAL A 17 13.53 8.14 -12.26
N VAL A 18 12.78 7.28 -12.94
CA VAL A 18 11.84 6.36 -12.28
C VAL A 18 12.72 5.29 -11.63
N PHE A 19 12.88 5.36 -10.31
CA PHE A 19 13.49 4.27 -9.56
C PHE A 19 12.49 3.12 -9.54
N ALA A 20 12.72 2.11 -10.37
CA ALA A 20 12.01 0.85 -10.23
C ALA A 20 12.39 0.23 -8.88
N GLU A 21 11.40 -0.23 -8.14
CA GLU A 21 11.65 -1.02 -6.94
C GLU A 21 12.48 -2.24 -7.26
N ASN A 22 13.21 -2.71 -6.25
CA ASN A 22 14.06 -3.90 -6.36
C ASN A 22 13.27 -5.22 -6.40
N PHE A 23 11.94 -5.13 -6.52
CA PHE A 23 11.03 -6.27 -6.58
C PHE A 23 9.81 -5.99 -7.45
N THR A 24 9.15 -7.05 -7.89
CA THR A 24 7.79 -7.05 -8.45
C THR A 24 6.83 -7.73 -7.49
N VAL A 25 5.57 -7.30 -7.46
CA VAL A 25 4.51 -7.98 -6.69
C VAL A 25 3.89 -9.03 -7.60
N GLU A 26 4.20 -10.30 -7.36
CA GLU A 26 3.71 -11.42 -8.18
C GLU A 26 2.26 -11.78 -7.82
N GLN A 27 1.94 -11.74 -6.52
CA GLN A 27 0.62 -12.06 -5.98
C GLN A 27 0.30 -11.10 -4.84
N TYR A 28 -0.93 -10.60 -4.81
CA TYR A 28 -1.50 -9.90 -3.68
C TYR A 28 -2.92 -10.40 -3.40
N ASP A 29 -3.07 -11.14 -2.30
CA ASP A 29 -4.36 -11.66 -1.84
C ASP A 29 -4.84 -10.86 -0.64
N LEU A 30 -6.07 -10.37 -0.72
CA LEU A 30 -6.68 -9.51 0.29
C LEU A 30 -7.98 -10.12 0.81
N ASP A 31 -8.02 -10.48 2.09
CA ASP A 31 -9.24 -10.93 2.76
C ASP A 31 -9.69 -9.89 3.80
N ILE A 32 -10.94 -9.45 3.68
CA ILE A 32 -11.53 -8.44 4.55
C ILE A 32 -12.82 -9.00 5.17
N ALA A 33 -12.82 -9.16 6.49
CA ALA A 33 -14.04 -9.44 7.25
C ALA A 33 -14.58 -8.14 7.86
N VAL A 34 -15.80 -7.77 7.47
CA VAL A 34 -16.50 -6.57 7.94
C VAL A 34 -17.38 -6.95 9.14
N SER A 35 -17.28 -6.20 10.22
CA SER A 35 -18.18 -6.33 11.37
C SER A 35 -19.38 -5.37 11.26
N ILE A 36 -20.39 -5.61 12.10
CA ILE A 36 -21.58 -4.73 12.18
C ILE A 36 -21.22 -3.31 12.63
N ASP A 37 -20.13 -3.14 13.37
CA ASP A 37 -19.67 -1.85 13.89
C ASP A 37 -18.65 -1.16 12.96
N ARG A 38 -18.58 -1.57 11.68
CA ARG A 38 -17.65 -1.03 10.66
C ARG A 38 -16.17 -1.14 11.04
N VAL A 39 -15.85 -2.15 11.85
CA VAL A 39 -14.48 -2.60 12.12
C VAL A 39 -14.14 -3.69 11.12
N TYR A 40 -13.07 -3.50 10.36
CA TYR A 40 -12.60 -4.43 9.36
C TYR A 40 -11.41 -5.22 9.92
N THR A 41 -11.46 -6.53 9.80
CA THR A 41 -10.29 -7.38 9.97
C THR A 41 -9.70 -7.61 8.59
N VAL A 42 -8.48 -7.10 8.38
CA VAL A 42 -7.79 -7.17 7.09
C VAL A 42 -6.65 -8.18 7.20
N ASN A 43 -6.59 -9.10 6.24
CA ASN A 43 -5.49 -10.03 6.06
C ASN A 43 -4.94 -9.89 4.64
N GLU A 44 -3.64 -9.69 4.54
CA GLU A 44 -2.91 -9.53 3.28
C GLU A 44 -1.90 -10.66 3.17
N HIS A 45 -1.92 -11.36 2.04
CA HIS A 45 -0.86 -12.29 1.65
C HIS A 45 -0.20 -11.76 0.38
N ILE A 46 1.10 -11.50 0.46
CA ILE A 46 1.86 -10.81 -0.58
C ILE A 46 3.04 -11.69 -0.99
N VAL A 47 3.18 -11.92 -2.28
CA VAL A 47 4.33 -12.63 -2.85
C VAL A 47 5.15 -11.65 -3.70
N LEU A 48 6.37 -11.40 -3.27
CA LEU A 48 7.32 -10.52 -3.95
C LEU A 48 8.38 -11.34 -4.66
N ASN A 49 8.84 -10.86 -5.82
CA ASN A 49 10.03 -11.36 -6.49
C ASN A 49 11.12 -10.30 -6.51
N TYR A 50 12.10 -10.45 -5.61
CA TYR A 50 13.25 -9.55 -5.50
C TYR A 50 14.22 -9.75 -6.66
N THR A 51 14.30 -8.78 -7.57
CA THR A 51 15.19 -8.79 -8.73
C THR A 51 16.64 -8.49 -8.34
N THR A 52 16.84 -7.73 -7.27
CA THR A 52 18.14 -7.48 -6.64
C THR A 52 18.10 -7.80 -5.14
N PRO A 53 19.23 -8.24 -4.53
CA PRO A 53 19.28 -8.50 -3.08
C PRO A 53 18.81 -7.28 -2.28
N SER A 54 17.79 -7.47 -1.44
CA SER A 54 17.16 -6.39 -0.67
C SER A 54 16.90 -6.83 0.77
N HIS A 55 16.87 -5.87 1.70
CA HIS A 55 16.59 -6.14 3.11
C HIS A 55 15.10 -6.40 3.40
N GLY A 56 14.23 -5.98 2.50
CA GLY A 56 12.80 -5.95 2.74
C GLY A 56 12.06 -5.00 1.81
N PHE A 57 10.89 -4.53 2.23
CA PHE A 57 10.07 -3.57 1.50
C PHE A 57 9.26 -2.68 2.44
N TYR A 58 8.65 -1.62 1.90
CA TYR A 58 7.71 -0.77 2.63
C TYR A 58 6.29 -1.13 2.24
N ARG A 59 5.40 -1.27 3.24
CA ARG A 59 3.96 -1.38 3.06
C ARG A 59 3.27 -0.19 3.72
N SER A 60 2.67 0.68 2.92
CA SER A 60 1.96 1.88 3.39
C SER A 60 0.46 1.64 3.54
N ILE A 61 -0.08 1.74 4.75
CA ILE A 61 -1.51 1.61 5.04
C ILE A 61 -2.13 3.01 5.18
N PRO A 62 -2.95 3.47 4.22
CA PRO A 62 -3.63 4.76 4.34
C PRO A 62 -4.64 4.72 5.48
N TYR A 63 -4.57 5.69 6.39
CA TYR A 63 -5.52 5.80 7.51
C TYR A 63 -6.21 7.15 7.59
N ARG A 64 -5.70 8.20 6.90
CA ARG A 64 -6.34 9.51 6.84
C ARG A 64 -6.86 9.78 5.43
N TYR A 65 -8.13 10.14 5.32
CA TYR A 65 -8.79 10.49 4.06
C TYR A 65 -8.80 12.01 3.84
N GLU A 66 -8.96 12.44 2.58
CA GLU A 66 -9.05 13.86 2.22
C GLU A 66 -10.18 14.61 2.94
N SER A 67 -11.25 13.90 3.33
CA SER A 67 -12.35 14.43 4.13
C SER A 67 -11.95 14.84 5.55
N GLY A 68 -10.73 14.52 5.99
CA GLY A 68 -10.25 14.71 7.37
C GLY A 68 -10.62 13.58 8.31
N LYS A 69 -11.38 12.57 7.84
CA LYS A 69 -11.69 11.36 8.62
C LYS A 69 -10.44 10.49 8.76
N GLU A 70 -10.22 9.97 9.97
CA GLU A 70 -9.10 9.08 10.28
C GLU A 70 -9.62 7.73 10.76
N ALA A 71 -9.16 6.67 10.12
CA ALA A 71 -9.33 5.31 10.59
C ALA A 71 -8.36 5.02 11.72
N LYS A 72 -8.83 4.33 12.76
CA LYS A 72 -7.98 3.78 13.80
C LYS A 72 -7.45 2.42 13.35
N VAL A 73 -6.17 2.35 13.03
CA VAL A 73 -5.47 1.10 12.66
C VAL A 73 -4.78 0.51 13.87
N THR A 74 -5.11 -0.74 14.22
CA THR A 74 -4.60 -1.41 15.43
C THR A 74 -4.28 -2.87 15.16
N ASN A 75 -3.61 -3.52 16.13
CA ASN A 75 -3.31 -4.95 16.08
C ASN A 75 -2.59 -5.38 14.79
N ILE A 76 -1.68 -4.51 14.30
CA ILE A 76 -0.85 -4.80 13.13
C ILE A 76 0.10 -5.94 13.50
N LYS A 77 0.11 -6.98 12.67
CA LYS A 77 1.01 -8.13 12.77
C LYS A 77 1.60 -8.40 11.41
N VAL A 78 2.88 -8.73 11.39
CA VAL A 78 3.64 -9.16 10.22
C VAL A 78 4.37 -10.44 10.62
N ASP A 79 4.47 -11.41 9.73
CA ASP A 79 5.23 -12.66 9.94
C ASP A 79 6.75 -12.50 9.82
N GLU A 80 7.22 -11.26 9.69
CA GLU A 80 8.61 -10.85 9.60
C GLU A 80 8.87 -9.70 10.59
N ASN A 81 10.15 -9.40 10.80
CA ASN A 81 10.52 -8.21 11.56
C ASN A 81 10.02 -6.95 10.84
N PHE A 82 9.49 -6.00 11.60
CA PHE A 82 9.06 -4.73 11.04
C PHE A 82 9.16 -3.58 12.04
N ASP A 83 9.42 -2.40 11.50
CA ASP A 83 9.24 -1.13 12.18
C ASP A 83 8.00 -0.42 11.63
N LYS A 84 7.40 0.45 12.44
CA LYS A 84 6.22 1.24 12.07
C LYS A 84 6.47 2.72 12.29
N GLU A 85 6.12 3.53 11.30
CA GLU A 85 6.10 4.99 11.41
C GLU A 85 4.81 5.59 10.84
N TYR A 86 4.47 6.79 11.31
CA TYR A 86 3.37 7.58 10.74
C TYR A 86 3.96 8.59 9.76
N ALA A 87 3.62 8.45 8.49
CA ALA A 87 4.13 9.27 7.39
C ALA A 87 2.97 9.97 6.68
N GLY A 88 2.71 11.23 7.07
CA GLY A 88 1.58 12.00 6.54
C GLY A 88 0.24 11.30 6.82
N SER A 89 -0.44 10.86 5.76
CA SER A 89 -1.74 10.17 5.81
C SER A 89 -1.65 8.64 5.89
N ASN A 90 -0.43 8.10 5.93
CA ASN A 90 -0.14 6.68 5.93
C ASN A 90 0.52 6.21 7.23
N ILE A 91 0.35 4.93 7.52
CA ILE A 91 1.20 4.18 8.43
C ILE A 91 2.13 3.34 7.55
N ASP A 92 3.43 3.62 7.62
CA ASP A 92 4.43 2.90 6.85
C ASP A 92 5.02 1.78 7.70
N LEU A 93 4.94 0.56 7.18
CA LEU A 93 5.55 -0.63 7.74
C LEU A 93 6.83 -0.92 6.96
N LYS A 94 7.98 -0.77 7.62
CA LYS A 94 9.26 -1.19 7.07
C LYS A 94 9.47 -2.66 7.43
N ILE A 95 9.21 -3.56 6.48
CA ILE A 95 9.18 -5.01 6.71
C ILE A 95 10.47 -5.63 6.19
N GLY A 96 11.21 -6.33 7.04
CA GLY A 96 12.46 -6.99 6.68
C GLY A 96 13.50 -7.00 7.80
N ASP A 97 14.73 -7.35 7.44
CA ASP A 97 15.86 -7.48 8.38
C ASP A 97 17.08 -6.73 7.83
N ALA A 98 17.65 -5.83 8.63
CA ALA A 98 18.79 -5.01 8.23
C ALA A 98 20.08 -5.81 8.03
N ASP A 99 20.18 -7.02 8.61
CA ASP A 99 21.36 -7.87 8.53
C ASP A 99 21.22 -9.02 7.51
N LYS A 100 20.04 -9.16 6.89
CA LYS A 100 19.77 -10.23 5.92
C LYS A 100 19.32 -9.66 4.58
N LEU A 101 19.79 -10.27 3.50
CA LEU A 101 19.34 -9.97 2.15
C LEU A 101 18.45 -11.11 1.62
N VAL A 102 17.39 -10.73 0.92
CA VAL A 102 16.48 -11.60 0.21
C VAL A 102 16.63 -11.36 -1.29
N LYS A 103 16.60 -12.44 -2.08
CA LYS A 103 16.56 -12.40 -3.55
C LYS A 103 15.62 -13.49 -4.06
N GLY A 104 14.88 -13.23 -5.13
CA GLY A 104 13.88 -14.14 -5.68
C GLY A 104 12.55 -14.07 -4.93
N MET A 105 11.76 -15.14 -5.02
CA MET A 105 10.42 -15.22 -4.45
C MET A 105 10.45 -15.21 -2.91
N LYS A 106 9.63 -14.38 -2.29
CA LYS A 106 9.35 -14.41 -0.85
C LYS A 106 7.91 -14.01 -0.56
N GLU A 107 7.31 -14.71 0.39
CA GLU A 107 5.93 -14.51 0.86
C GLU A 107 5.93 -13.72 2.17
N TYR A 108 4.88 -12.93 2.35
CA TYR A 108 4.66 -12.10 3.53
C TYR A 108 3.18 -12.13 3.91
N ASN A 109 2.90 -12.25 5.20
CA ASN A 109 1.55 -12.19 5.76
C ASN A 109 1.42 -11.00 6.70
N ILE A 110 0.45 -10.13 6.41
CA ILE A 110 0.17 -8.94 7.21
C ILE A 110 -1.29 -9.02 7.66
N SER A 111 -1.57 -8.71 8.92
CA SER A 111 -2.94 -8.58 9.41
C SER A 111 -3.10 -7.37 10.31
N TYR A 112 -4.26 -6.73 10.26
CA TYR A 112 -4.58 -5.59 11.11
C TYR A 112 -6.08 -5.35 11.24
N ILE A 113 -6.43 -4.56 12.25
CA ILE A 113 -7.78 -4.06 12.45
C ILE A 113 -7.84 -2.63 11.93
N PHE A 114 -8.78 -2.38 11.01
CA PHE A 114 -9.04 -1.07 10.41
C PHE A 114 -10.44 -0.60 10.84
N ASN A 115 -10.51 0.47 11.63
CA ASN A 115 -11.76 0.98 12.16
C ASN A 115 -12.02 2.41 11.66
N LEU A 116 -12.98 2.56 10.74
CA LEU A 116 -13.37 3.87 10.20
C LEU A 116 -14.19 4.71 11.18
N GLY A 117 -14.76 4.11 12.21
CA GLY A 117 -15.72 4.77 13.09
C GLY A 117 -17.01 5.15 12.36
N ASP A 118 -17.75 6.08 12.95
CA ASP A 118 -19.09 6.44 12.46
C ASP A 118 -19.07 7.15 11.10
N ASP A 119 -19.91 6.70 10.15
CA ASP A 119 -20.14 7.34 8.85
C ASP A 119 -21.21 8.43 8.92
N GLY A 120 -21.98 8.49 10.01
CA GLY A 120 -23.00 9.52 10.23
C GLY A 120 -24.25 9.38 9.37
N TYR A 121 -24.42 8.26 8.66
CA TYR A 121 -25.62 7.98 7.87
C TYR A 121 -26.65 7.21 8.71
N PRO A 122 -27.87 7.74 8.90
CA PRO A 122 -28.89 7.08 9.72
C PRO A 122 -29.55 5.89 9.01
N ASP A 123 -29.50 5.87 7.67
CA ASP A 123 -30.34 4.99 6.85
C ASP A 123 -29.56 3.86 6.15
N TYR A 124 -28.23 3.89 6.18
CA TYR A 124 -27.35 2.87 5.59
C TYR A 124 -25.95 2.91 6.22
N ASP A 125 -25.24 1.78 6.15
CA ASP A 125 -23.81 1.71 6.49
C ASP A 125 -22.97 1.81 5.21
N GLU A 126 -21.91 2.62 5.24
CA GLU A 126 -20.95 2.69 4.13
C GLU A 126 -19.78 1.72 4.33
N PHE A 127 -19.46 0.94 3.29
CA PHE A 127 -18.19 0.22 3.19
C PHE A 127 -17.31 0.86 2.11
N TYR A 128 -16.14 1.34 2.52
CA TYR A 128 -15.13 1.85 1.61
C TYR A 128 -13.75 1.34 2.03
N TYR A 129 -13.03 0.72 1.09
CA TYR A 129 -11.67 0.24 1.31
C TYR A 129 -10.90 0.12 -0.02
N ASN A 130 -9.66 0.61 -0.05
CA ASN A 130 -8.79 0.51 -1.24
C ASN A 130 -8.17 -0.88 -1.31
N LEU A 131 -8.50 -1.65 -2.34
CA LEU A 131 -8.00 -3.03 -2.48
C LEU A 131 -6.52 -3.08 -2.86
N VAL A 132 -6.11 -2.36 -3.92
CA VAL A 132 -4.70 -2.26 -4.35
C VAL A 132 -4.02 -1.04 -3.70
N GLY A 133 -4.72 0.10 -3.71
CA GLY A 133 -4.16 1.41 -3.34
C GLY A 133 -3.13 1.93 -4.34
N ASP A 134 -2.58 3.10 -4.06
CA ASP A 134 -1.49 3.77 -4.79
C ASP A 134 -0.12 3.59 -4.13
N GLY A 135 -0.06 2.85 -3.01
CA GLY A 135 1.14 2.66 -2.22
C GLY A 135 2.17 1.67 -2.80
N TRP A 136 1.87 1.00 -3.91
CA TRP A 136 2.83 0.13 -4.59
C TRP A 136 3.66 0.93 -5.58
N ALA A 137 4.97 1.00 -5.35
CA ALA A 137 5.92 1.64 -6.26
C ALA A 137 6.37 0.73 -7.44
N THR A 138 5.70 -0.41 -7.62
CA THR A 138 5.97 -1.42 -8.66
C THR A 138 4.68 -2.04 -9.16
N ASP A 139 4.76 -2.77 -10.28
CA ASP A 139 3.61 -3.46 -10.85
C ASP A 139 3.13 -4.60 -9.94
N VAL A 140 1.81 -4.64 -9.73
CA VAL A 140 1.08 -5.77 -9.12
C VAL A 140 0.54 -6.65 -10.23
N LYS A 141 1.12 -7.84 -10.39
CA LYS A 141 0.80 -8.73 -11.52
C LYS A 141 -0.53 -9.46 -11.35
N ASN A 142 -0.81 -9.94 -10.14
CA ASN A 142 -2.06 -10.62 -9.83
C ASN A 142 -2.61 -10.12 -8.50
N ILE A 143 -3.91 -9.83 -8.49
CA ILE A 143 -4.66 -9.53 -7.27
C ILE A 143 -5.85 -10.47 -7.16
N SER A 144 -6.05 -11.01 -5.96
CA SER A 144 -7.29 -11.66 -5.58
C SER A 144 -7.84 -11.02 -4.30
N TYR A 145 -9.16 -11.00 -4.14
CA TYR A 145 -9.75 -10.45 -2.94
C TYR A 145 -11.03 -11.19 -2.54
N SER A 146 -11.31 -11.17 -1.24
CA SER A 146 -12.51 -11.70 -0.60
C SER A 146 -12.99 -10.68 0.43
N ILE A 147 -14.29 -10.35 0.39
CA ILE A 147 -14.91 -9.44 1.35
C ILE A 147 -16.12 -10.15 1.95
N THR A 148 -16.08 -10.37 3.27
CA THR A 148 -17.15 -11.05 4.00
C THR A 148 -17.91 -10.04 4.84
N PHE A 149 -19.20 -9.88 4.53
CA PHE A 149 -20.11 -9.05 5.30
C PHE A 149 -20.80 -9.86 6.42
N PRO A 150 -21.16 -9.22 7.54
CA PRO A 150 -21.74 -9.92 8.69
C PRO A 150 -23.20 -10.35 8.44
N LYS A 151 -23.82 -9.81 7.39
CA LYS A 151 -25.17 -10.10 6.91
C LYS A 151 -25.18 -10.02 5.39
N ALA A 152 -26.20 -10.59 4.76
CA ALA A 152 -26.42 -10.42 3.33
C ALA A 152 -26.63 -8.94 2.98
N ILE A 153 -26.00 -8.49 1.90
CA ILE A 153 -26.22 -7.17 1.32
C ILE A 153 -27.57 -7.21 0.59
N THR A 154 -28.43 -6.23 0.85
CA THR A 154 -29.76 -6.09 0.24
C THR A 154 -29.84 -4.83 -0.59
#